data_AF-A0A9W7EJW0-F1
#
_entry.id   AF-A0A9W7EJW0-F1
#
_cell.length_a   1.000
_cell.length_b   1.000
_cell.length_c   1.000
_cell.angle_alpha   90.00
_cell.angle_beta   90.00
_cell.angle_gamma   90.00
#
_symmetry.space_group_name_H-M   'P 1'
#
loop_
_entity.id
_entity.type
_entity.pdbx_description
1 polymer ?
#
loop_
_entity_poly.entity_id
_entity_poly.type
_entity_poly.pdbx_seq_one_letter_code
_entity_poly.pdbx_strand_id
1 'polypeptide(L)'
;MRLATLVAASHHQVYFANAVTLEDLTKEDGQLLGEIFVNQIKRARKRGGWKKRAELGMVGVDEFCYSSVAMREVLLRHPWFRVLLHTLSLNQITGALTVKTALADMKDQDAINLEKGLSTIILSNTEVSASVDHWIAQNAALLLLAYTQNSKKLSLLAQDTFCILVGFKPALDAHRVDPGAEMEDHQVMPPLQEATVGKGVETVFEVIPSSVVQIFAILLAKERKVDASISTLVSATTIGFTSSMLSYDWDTSPTSRLGSPLFYGFVPDKAVSRALCFISMLALSFANVLLQTFACALLAITNWKWLLYYLFADMGLYFL
;
A
#
# COMPACT_ATOMS: atom_id res chain seq x y z
N MET A 1 36.35 -0.87 -3.23
CA MET A 1 36.79 -1.74 -2.11
C MET A 1 35.66 -2.18 -1.18
N ARG A 2 34.73 -1.29 -0.75
CA ARG A 2 33.57 -1.66 0.11
C ARG A 2 32.51 -2.57 -0.55
N LEU A 3 32.30 -2.47 -1.86
CA LEU A 3 31.37 -3.36 -2.58
C LEU A 3 31.86 -4.81 -2.67
N ALA A 4 33.16 -5.02 -2.88
CA ALA A 4 33.74 -6.36 -2.97
C ALA A 4 33.73 -7.09 -1.60
N THR A 5 33.94 -6.35 -0.51
CA THR A 5 33.88 -6.89 0.86
C THR A 5 32.45 -7.21 1.30
N LEU A 6 31.46 -6.39 0.92
CA LEU A 6 30.04 -6.68 1.16
C LEU A 6 29.54 -7.89 0.34
N VAL A 7 29.96 -8.01 -0.92
CA VAL A 7 29.64 -9.18 -1.76
C VAL A 7 30.27 -10.44 -1.17
N ALA A 8 31.54 -10.38 -0.77
CA ALA A 8 32.21 -11.50 -0.09
C ALA A 8 31.47 -11.90 1.21
N ALA A 9 31.10 -10.93 2.05
CA ALA A 9 30.33 -11.22 3.27
C ALA A 9 28.98 -11.90 2.97
N SER A 10 28.27 -11.45 1.94
CA SER A 10 27.01 -12.09 1.53
C SER A 10 27.18 -13.51 1.00
N HIS A 11 28.27 -13.80 0.26
CA HIS A 11 28.57 -15.15 -0.20
C HIS A 11 28.91 -16.10 0.96
N HIS A 12 29.59 -15.60 2.00
CA HIS A 12 29.89 -16.38 3.19
C HIS A 12 28.62 -16.70 3.99
N GLN A 13 27.72 -15.73 4.17
CA GLN A 13 26.44 -15.97 4.85
C GLN A 13 25.57 -17.02 4.14
N VAL A 14 25.48 -16.94 2.81
CA VAL A 14 24.76 -17.93 2.00
C VAL A 14 25.40 -19.32 2.09
N TYR A 15 26.74 -19.39 2.15
CA TYR A 15 27.45 -20.65 2.32
C TYR A 15 27.13 -21.32 3.66
N PHE A 16 27.16 -20.56 4.76
CA PHE A 16 26.82 -21.10 6.08
C PHE A 16 25.35 -21.55 6.15
N ALA A 17 24.41 -20.73 5.66
CA ALA A 17 22.99 -21.08 5.64
C ALA A 17 22.70 -22.37 4.84
N ASN A 18 23.44 -22.60 3.76
CA ASN A 18 23.30 -23.82 2.96
C ASN A 18 23.93 -25.05 3.59
N ALA A 19 24.86 -24.89 4.54
CA ALA A 19 25.55 -25.98 5.22
C ALA A 19 24.83 -26.47 6.49
N VAL A 20 23.85 -25.72 7.01
CA VAL A 20 23.07 -26.08 8.19
C VAL A 20 22.18 -27.31 7.89
N THR A 21 22.17 -28.27 8.82
CA THR A 21 21.34 -29.48 8.81
C THR A 21 19.91 -29.14 9.22
N LEU A 22 18.94 -30.03 8.94
CA LEU A 22 17.55 -29.76 9.30
C LEU A 22 17.32 -29.67 10.82
N GLU A 23 18.11 -30.39 11.62
CA GLU A 23 17.96 -30.45 13.08
C GLU A 23 18.47 -29.18 13.77
N ASP A 24 19.48 -28.52 13.20
CA ASP A 24 20.10 -27.32 13.74
C ASP A 24 19.52 -26.02 13.14
N LEU A 25 18.49 -26.12 12.28
CA LEU A 25 17.95 -24.98 11.55
C LEU A 25 17.16 -24.04 12.46
N THR A 26 17.64 -22.80 12.63
CA THR A 26 16.93 -21.78 13.40
C THR A 26 15.90 -21.03 12.56
N LYS A 27 15.04 -20.24 13.22
CA LYS A 27 14.07 -19.36 12.54
C LYS A 27 14.74 -18.32 11.63
N GLU A 28 15.90 -17.80 12.03
CA GLU A 28 16.66 -16.80 11.26
C GLU A 28 17.28 -17.44 10.01
N ASP A 29 17.82 -18.65 10.13
CA ASP A 29 18.33 -19.42 8.98
C ASP A 29 17.21 -19.74 7.98
N GLY A 30 16.01 -20.05 8.47
CA GLY A 30 14.82 -20.26 7.65
C GLY A 30 14.42 -19.01 6.85
N GLN A 31 14.50 -17.81 7.45
CA GLN A 31 14.24 -16.56 6.74
C GLN A 31 15.30 -16.30 5.65
N LEU A 32 16.57 -16.53 5.98
CA LEU A 32 17.67 -16.40 5.04
C LEU A 32 17.55 -17.37 3.86
N LEU A 33 17.16 -18.62 4.10
CA LEU A 33 16.85 -19.60 3.07
C LEU A 33 15.71 -19.15 2.15
N GLY A 34 14.68 -18.51 2.72
CA GLY A 34 13.60 -17.88 1.94
C GLY A 34 14.11 -16.78 1.00
N GLU A 35 15.04 -15.95 1.45
CA GLU A 35 15.65 -14.92 0.60
C GLU A 35 16.52 -15.54 -0.51
N ILE A 36 17.33 -16.56 -0.17
CA ILE A 36 18.15 -17.31 -1.12
C ILE A 36 17.26 -17.93 -2.21
N PHE A 37 16.14 -18.55 -1.82
CA PHE A 37 15.17 -19.15 -2.73
C PHE A 37 14.62 -18.14 -3.75
N VAL A 38 14.12 -16.99 -3.28
CA VAL A 38 13.57 -15.94 -4.16
C VAL A 38 14.65 -15.40 -5.10
N ASN A 39 15.86 -15.20 -4.60
CA ASN A 39 16.98 -14.70 -5.39
C ASN A 39 17.43 -15.71 -6.47
N GLN A 40 17.39 -17.02 -6.19
CA GLN A 40 17.69 -18.04 -7.18
C GLN A 40 16.65 -18.09 -8.30
N ILE A 41 15.36 -18.02 -7.97
CA ILE A 41 14.28 -17.95 -8.97
C ILE A 41 14.46 -16.72 -9.87
N LYS A 42 14.75 -15.55 -9.29
CA LYS A 42 15.00 -14.32 -10.05
C LYS A 42 16.21 -14.45 -10.98
N ARG A 43 17.31 -15.05 -10.50
CA ARG A 43 18.52 -15.29 -11.31
C ARG A 43 18.24 -16.25 -12.47
N ALA A 44 17.53 -17.35 -12.22
CA ALA A 44 17.19 -18.32 -13.26
C ALA A 44 16.29 -17.70 -14.34
N ARG A 45 15.27 -16.92 -13.94
CA ARG A 45 14.38 -16.20 -14.86
C ARG A 45 15.07 -15.20 -15.78
N LYS A 46 16.16 -14.57 -15.32
CA LYS A 46 16.96 -13.65 -16.12
C LYS A 46 17.75 -14.35 -17.24
N ARG A 47 17.91 -15.68 -17.20
CA ARG A 47 18.65 -16.45 -18.22
C ARG A 47 17.91 -16.59 -19.55
N GLY A 48 16.64 -16.18 -19.63
CA GLY A 48 15.86 -16.25 -20.87
C GLY A 48 14.77 -15.21 -20.97
N GLY A 49 14.07 -15.20 -22.11
CA GLY A 49 12.98 -14.26 -22.38
C GLY A 49 11.69 -14.60 -21.64
N TRP A 50 10.71 -13.70 -21.71
CA TRP A 50 9.41 -13.80 -21.00
C TRP A 50 8.70 -15.15 -21.21
N LYS A 51 8.75 -15.72 -22.43
CA LYS A 51 8.11 -17.01 -22.76
C LYS A 51 8.67 -18.20 -21.97
N LYS A 52 9.93 -18.15 -21.52
CA LYS A 52 10.58 -19.21 -20.73
C LYS A 52 10.57 -18.95 -19.23
N ARG A 53 9.90 -17.89 -18.77
CA ARG A 53 9.97 -17.42 -17.37
C ARG A 53 9.39 -18.42 -16.36
N ALA A 54 8.38 -19.20 -16.74
CA ALA A 54 7.80 -20.25 -15.90
C ALA A 54 8.77 -21.43 -15.76
N GLU A 55 9.22 -21.98 -16.88
CA GLU A 55 10.20 -23.07 -16.95
C GLU A 55 11.50 -22.72 -16.20
N LEU A 56 12.07 -21.54 -16.46
CA LEU A 56 13.26 -21.05 -15.77
C LEU A 56 13.02 -20.80 -14.28
N GLY A 57 11.79 -20.49 -13.88
CA GLY A 57 11.41 -20.38 -12.46
C GLY A 57 11.54 -21.74 -11.76
N MET A 58 10.99 -22.78 -12.38
CA MET A 58 11.09 -24.17 -11.89
C MET A 58 12.54 -24.66 -11.84
N VAL A 59 13.36 -24.34 -12.84
CA VAL A 59 14.80 -24.65 -12.80
C VAL A 59 15.48 -23.97 -11.61
N GLY A 60 15.13 -22.72 -11.31
CA GLY A 60 15.66 -22.01 -10.14
C GLY A 60 15.23 -22.63 -8.81
N VAL A 61 14.01 -23.18 -8.73
CA VAL A 61 13.53 -23.96 -7.56
C VAL A 61 14.38 -25.21 -7.38
N ASP A 62 14.59 -25.98 -8.46
CA ASP A 62 15.38 -27.20 -8.40
C ASP A 62 16.84 -26.91 -8.00
N GLU A 63 17.46 -25.87 -8.56
CA GLU A 63 18.79 -25.42 -8.14
C GLU A 63 18.85 -25.07 -6.65
N PHE A 64 17.83 -24.40 -6.12
CA PHE A 64 17.74 -24.10 -4.70
C PHE A 64 17.59 -25.37 -3.85
N CYS A 65 16.71 -26.28 -4.24
CA CYS A 65 16.42 -27.54 -3.55
C CYS A 65 17.68 -28.39 -3.32
N TYR A 66 18.63 -28.38 -4.27
CA TYR A 66 19.89 -29.11 -4.14
C TYR A 66 21.03 -28.28 -3.55
N SER A 67 20.86 -26.97 -3.40
CA SER A 67 21.92 -26.08 -2.90
C SER A 67 22.13 -26.13 -1.39
N SER A 68 21.12 -26.48 -0.60
CA SER A 68 21.21 -26.56 0.87
C SER A 68 21.09 -27.99 1.40
N VAL A 69 21.79 -28.27 2.51
CA VAL A 69 21.73 -29.57 3.21
C VAL A 69 20.34 -29.79 3.81
N ALA A 70 19.84 -28.83 4.59
CA ALA A 70 18.50 -28.90 5.18
C ALA A 70 17.39 -29.17 4.15
N MET A 71 17.42 -28.52 2.98
CA MET A 71 16.39 -28.72 1.96
C MET A 71 16.44 -30.12 1.35
N ARG A 72 17.63 -30.69 1.16
CA ARG A 72 17.77 -32.08 0.70
C ARG A 72 17.17 -33.06 1.71
N GLU A 73 17.38 -32.83 3.00
CA GLU A 73 16.78 -33.65 4.07
C GLU A 73 15.25 -33.50 4.12
N VAL A 74 14.73 -32.29 3.97
CA VAL A 74 13.27 -32.03 3.87
C VAL A 74 12.67 -32.77 2.68
N LEU A 75 13.32 -32.73 1.52
CA LEU A 75 12.82 -33.41 0.32
C LEU A 75 12.85 -34.93 0.43
N LEU A 76 13.81 -35.49 1.18
CA LEU A 76 13.84 -36.93 1.48
C LEU A 76 12.69 -37.33 2.41
N ARG A 77 12.34 -36.50 3.39
CA ARG A 77 11.22 -36.76 4.32
C ARG A 77 9.85 -36.43 3.71
N HIS A 78 9.79 -35.43 2.83
CA HIS A 78 8.57 -34.86 2.28
C HIS A 78 8.70 -34.52 0.79
N PRO A 79 8.54 -35.51 -0.12
CA PRO A 79 8.69 -35.31 -1.56
C PRO A 79 7.74 -34.24 -2.14
N TRP A 80 6.52 -34.15 -1.57
CA TRP A 80 5.47 -33.20 -1.97
C TRP A 80 5.92 -31.74 -1.80
N PHE A 81 6.91 -31.46 -0.94
CA PHE A 81 7.40 -30.11 -0.69
C PHE A 81 8.07 -29.49 -1.92
N ARG A 82 8.69 -30.32 -2.78
CA ARG A 82 9.25 -29.87 -4.06
C ARG A 82 8.16 -29.34 -4.97
N VAL A 83 7.03 -30.06 -5.06
CA VAL A 83 5.88 -29.67 -5.89
C VAL A 83 5.31 -28.34 -5.41
N LEU A 84 5.19 -28.16 -4.10
CA LEU A 84 4.77 -26.89 -3.49
C LEU A 84 5.65 -25.72 -3.93
N LEU A 85 6.99 -25.87 -3.85
CA LEU A 85 7.92 -24.80 -4.24
C LEU A 85 7.86 -24.50 -5.74
N HIS A 86 7.65 -25.52 -6.58
CA HIS A 86 7.44 -25.34 -8.02
C HIS A 86 6.20 -24.52 -8.31
N THR A 87 5.06 -24.87 -7.73
CA THR A 87 3.82 -24.10 -7.89
C THR A 87 3.95 -22.69 -7.35
N LEU A 88 4.60 -22.52 -6.20
CA LEU A 88 4.84 -21.21 -5.59
C LEU A 88 5.69 -20.31 -6.49
N SER A 89 6.64 -20.90 -7.23
CA SER A 89 7.43 -20.15 -8.21
C SER A 89 6.54 -19.55 -9.29
N LEU A 90 5.45 -20.20 -9.70
CA LEU A 90 4.56 -19.72 -10.77
C LEU A 90 3.75 -18.48 -10.35
N ASN A 91 3.63 -18.21 -9.04
CA ASN A 91 2.96 -17.04 -8.46
C ASN A 91 1.52 -16.86 -8.99
N GLN A 92 0.74 -17.94 -8.96
CA GLN A 92 -0.66 -17.94 -9.40
C GLN A 92 -1.59 -17.78 -8.20
N ILE A 93 -2.48 -16.78 -8.24
CA ILE A 93 -3.44 -16.51 -7.18
C ILE A 93 -4.73 -17.25 -7.50
N THR A 94 -5.09 -18.24 -6.67
CA THR A 94 -6.39 -18.94 -6.77
C THR A 94 -6.94 -19.25 -5.38
N GLY A 95 -8.25 -19.54 -5.29
CA GLY A 95 -8.92 -19.73 -4.00
C GLY A 95 -8.30 -20.83 -3.14
N ALA A 96 -8.11 -20.53 -1.84
CA ALA A 96 -7.55 -21.44 -0.86
C ALA A 96 -8.45 -22.67 -0.67
N LEU A 97 -7.86 -23.87 -0.75
CA LEU A 97 -8.53 -25.14 -0.49
C LEU A 97 -7.98 -25.75 0.79
N THR A 98 -8.84 -26.27 1.66
CA THR A 98 -8.43 -26.89 2.94
C THR A 98 -7.94 -28.31 2.71
N VAL A 99 -6.68 -28.58 3.05
CA VAL A 99 -6.09 -29.93 3.06
C VAL A 99 -6.33 -30.57 4.44
N LYS A 100 -6.94 -31.75 4.46
CA LYS A 100 -7.23 -32.52 5.69
C LYS A 100 -6.34 -33.76 5.88
N THR A 101 -5.45 -34.03 4.93
CA THR A 101 -4.54 -35.18 4.96
C THR A 101 -3.41 -34.95 5.96
N ALA A 102 -2.96 -36.02 6.62
CA ALA A 102 -1.85 -35.96 7.55
C ALA A 102 -0.53 -35.68 6.80
N LEU A 103 0.42 -35.00 7.46
CA LEU A 103 1.69 -34.58 6.86
C LEU A 103 2.51 -35.73 6.23
N ALA A 104 2.40 -36.92 6.81
CA ALA A 104 3.07 -38.13 6.34
C ALA A 104 2.43 -38.73 5.06
N ASP A 105 1.14 -38.46 4.83
CA ASP A 105 0.34 -39.05 3.74
C ASP A 105 0.02 -38.03 2.62
N MET A 106 0.64 -36.85 2.65
CA MET A 106 0.38 -35.79 1.68
C MET A 106 0.85 -36.18 0.28
N LYS A 107 -0.03 -35.94 -0.71
CA LYS A 107 0.24 -36.16 -2.14
C LYS A 107 0.54 -34.84 -2.84
N ASP A 108 1.07 -34.92 -4.06
CA ASP A 108 1.36 -33.75 -4.89
C ASP A 108 0.14 -32.82 -5.07
N GLN A 109 -1.06 -33.38 -5.18
CA GLN A 109 -2.28 -32.59 -5.30
C GLN A 109 -2.62 -31.80 -4.01
N ASP A 110 -2.28 -32.35 -2.85
CA ASP A 110 -2.45 -31.68 -1.56
C ASP A 110 -1.46 -30.52 -1.42
N ALA A 111 -0.22 -30.70 -1.90
CA ALA A 111 0.79 -29.65 -1.97
C ALA A 111 0.35 -28.46 -2.84
N ILE A 112 -0.26 -28.74 -4.00
CA ILE A 112 -0.84 -27.72 -4.88
C ILE A 112 -1.98 -26.99 -4.16
N ASN A 113 -2.87 -27.70 -3.48
CA ASN A 113 -3.99 -27.08 -2.76
C ASN A 113 -3.51 -26.21 -1.58
N LEU A 114 -2.45 -26.64 -0.89
CA LEU A 114 -1.81 -25.89 0.18
C LEU A 114 -1.11 -24.64 -0.35
N GLU A 115 -0.46 -24.73 -1.51
CA GLU A 115 0.15 -23.57 -2.18
C GLU A 115 -0.88 -22.49 -2.52
N LYS A 116 -2.07 -22.85 -3.02
CA LYS A 116 -3.13 -21.86 -3.31
C LYS A 116 -3.53 -21.04 -2.09
N GLY A 117 -3.58 -21.69 -0.92
CA GLY A 117 -3.76 -21.01 0.36
C GLY A 117 -2.57 -20.13 0.71
N LEU A 118 -1.36 -20.66 0.55
CA LEU A 118 -0.11 -19.99 0.91
C LEU A 118 0.18 -18.75 0.05
N SER A 119 -0.08 -18.78 -1.26
CA SER A 119 0.12 -17.64 -2.16
C SER A 119 -0.79 -16.47 -1.79
N THR A 120 -2.05 -16.77 -1.46
CA THR A 120 -3.01 -15.81 -0.92
C THR A 120 -2.50 -15.22 0.40
N ILE A 121 -1.99 -16.06 1.30
CA ILE A 121 -1.44 -15.64 2.60
C ILE A 121 -0.18 -14.77 2.43
N ILE A 122 0.76 -15.15 1.55
CA ILE A 122 2.01 -14.41 1.29
C ILE A 122 1.70 -13.05 0.68
N LEU A 123 0.76 -12.96 -0.26
CA LEU A 123 0.32 -11.69 -0.84
C LEU A 123 -0.42 -10.82 0.17
N SER A 124 -1.12 -11.42 1.14
CA SER A 124 -1.72 -10.68 2.25
C SER A 124 -0.72 -10.31 3.36
N ASN A 125 0.47 -10.93 3.41
CA ASN A 125 1.45 -10.80 4.49
C ASN A 125 2.63 -9.87 4.16
N THR A 126 2.44 -8.85 3.35
CA THR A 126 3.26 -7.63 3.50
C THR A 126 2.91 -6.98 4.84
N GLU A 127 3.55 -7.44 5.92
CA GLU A 127 3.32 -7.07 7.33
C GLU A 127 1.88 -6.62 7.63
N VAL A 128 1.04 -7.58 7.98
CA VAL A 128 -0.32 -7.34 8.47
C VAL A 128 -0.30 -6.38 9.67
N SER A 129 0.74 -6.38 10.51
CA SER A 129 0.86 -5.40 11.60
C SER A 129 0.91 -3.97 11.08
N ALA A 130 1.76 -3.67 10.09
CA ALA A 130 1.84 -2.32 9.52
C ALA A 130 0.56 -1.92 8.80
N SER A 131 -0.07 -2.85 8.07
CA SER A 131 -1.35 -2.60 7.38
C SER A 131 -2.54 -2.48 8.34
N VAL A 132 -2.55 -3.25 9.43
CA VAL A 132 -3.56 -3.19 10.50
C VAL A 132 -3.37 -1.95 11.34
N ASP A 133 -2.15 -1.53 11.65
CA ASP A 133 -1.88 -0.25 12.31
C ASP A 133 -2.32 0.93 11.42
N HIS A 134 -2.06 0.85 10.10
CA HIS A 134 -2.55 1.81 9.11
C HIS A 134 -4.08 1.85 9.03
N TRP A 135 -4.74 0.69 9.10
CA TRP A 135 -6.19 0.55 9.09
C TRP A 135 -6.84 1.00 10.42
N ILE A 136 -6.21 0.73 11.57
CA ILE A 136 -6.67 1.19 12.89
C ILE A 136 -6.57 2.72 12.99
N ALA A 137 -5.50 3.32 12.48
CA ALA A 137 -5.33 4.78 12.44
C ALA A 137 -6.36 5.46 11.52
N GLN A 138 -6.67 4.86 10.36
CA GLN A 138 -7.72 5.32 9.44
C GLN A 138 -9.09 5.36 10.11
N ASN A 139 -9.46 4.27 10.79
CA ASN A 139 -10.78 4.12 11.38
C ASN A 139 -10.97 5.04 12.59
N ALA A 140 -9.98 5.25 13.44
CA ALA A 140 -10.19 6.02 14.68
C ALA A 140 -10.65 7.47 14.42
N ALA A 141 -9.97 8.21 13.53
CA ALA A 141 -10.31 9.60 13.24
C ALA A 141 -11.65 9.75 12.48
N LEU A 142 -11.91 8.86 11.52
CA LEU A 142 -13.17 8.86 10.76
C LEU A 142 -14.36 8.38 11.60
N LEU A 143 -14.15 7.44 12.52
CA LEU A 143 -15.18 6.98 13.47
C LEU A 143 -15.50 8.07 14.49
N LEU A 144 -14.51 8.86 14.94
CA LEU A 144 -14.77 10.03 15.76
C LEU A 144 -15.61 11.05 14.99
N LEU A 145 -15.29 11.31 13.72
CA LEU A 145 -16.08 12.20 12.87
C LEU A 145 -17.52 11.68 12.70
N ALA A 146 -17.70 10.41 12.36
CA ALA A 146 -19.01 9.77 12.25
C ALA A 146 -19.79 9.80 13.57
N TYR A 147 -19.12 9.58 14.70
CA TYR A 147 -19.71 9.69 16.03
C TYR A 147 -20.15 11.12 16.33
N THR A 148 -19.30 12.13 16.09
CA THR A 148 -19.67 13.53 16.31
C THR A 148 -20.87 13.94 15.46
N GLN A 149 -20.93 13.47 14.21
CA GLN A 149 -21.99 13.80 13.26
C GLN A 149 -23.31 13.08 13.56
N ASN A 150 -23.27 11.78 13.89
CA ASN A 150 -24.45 10.91 13.94
C ASN A 150 -24.73 10.32 15.34
N SER A 151 -24.11 10.83 16.41
CA SER A 151 -24.32 10.37 17.80
C SER A 151 -25.79 10.31 18.23
N LYS A 152 -26.62 11.20 17.69
CA LYS A 152 -28.06 11.28 18.00
C LYS A 152 -28.92 10.22 17.28
N LYS A 153 -28.40 9.56 16.23
CA LYS A 153 -29.14 8.60 15.39
C LYS A 153 -28.31 7.33 15.19
N LEU A 154 -28.48 6.38 16.11
CA LEU A 154 -27.66 5.16 16.20
C LEU A 154 -27.69 4.30 14.92
N SER A 155 -28.80 4.29 14.17
CA SER A 155 -28.91 3.56 12.91
C SER A 155 -28.01 4.12 11.80
N LEU A 156 -27.92 5.46 11.68
CA LEU A 156 -27.01 6.11 10.73
C LEU A 156 -25.56 5.99 11.19
N LEU A 157 -25.30 6.10 12.49
CA LEU A 157 -23.96 5.85 13.03
C LEU A 157 -23.48 4.44 12.74
N ALA A 158 -24.35 3.43 12.85
CA ALA A 158 -24.02 2.05 12.52
C ALA A 158 -23.75 1.87 11.01
N GLN A 159 -24.56 2.51 10.15
CA GLN A 159 -24.33 2.51 8.69
C GLN A 159 -22.99 3.15 8.34
N ASP A 160 -22.67 4.31 8.92
CA ASP A 160 -21.43 5.04 8.68
C ASP A 160 -20.23 4.25 9.18
N THR A 161 -20.32 3.69 10.40
CA THR A 161 -19.29 2.83 10.97
C THR A 161 -19.04 1.63 10.07
N PHE A 162 -20.09 0.97 9.59
CA PHE A 162 -19.96 -0.15 8.66
C PHE A 162 -19.30 0.28 7.34
N CYS A 163 -19.75 1.39 6.75
CA CYS A 163 -19.18 1.90 5.51
C CYS A 163 -17.73 2.38 5.67
N ILE A 164 -17.33 2.91 6.82
CA ILE A 164 -15.95 3.26 7.14
C ILE A 164 -15.09 1.99 7.20
N LEU A 165 -15.53 0.99 7.97
CA LEU A 165 -14.78 -0.27 8.15
C LEU A 165 -14.56 -1.04 6.84
N VAL A 166 -15.52 -0.97 5.92
CA VAL A 166 -15.45 -1.63 4.60
C VAL A 166 -14.83 -0.72 3.52
N GLY A 167 -14.51 0.54 3.83
CA GLY A 167 -13.92 1.51 2.89
C GLY A 167 -14.90 2.09 1.86
N PHE A 168 -16.20 1.97 2.10
CA PHE A 168 -17.28 2.48 1.25
C PHE A 168 -17.77 3.89 1.61
N LYS A 169 -17.23 4.52 2.66
CA LYS A 169 -17.62 5.90 3.04
C LYS A 169 -17.52 6.91 1.89
N PRO A 170 -16.51 6.89 0.99
CA PRO A 170 -16.47 7.82 -0.14
C PRO A 170 -17.69 7.72 -1.08
N ALA A 171 -18.22 6.50 -1.27
CA ALA A 171 -19.41 6.29 -2.10
C ALA A 171 -20.69 6.71 -1.37
N LEU A 172 -20.76 6.47 -0.06
CA LEU A 172 -21.87 6.91 0.78
C LEU A 172 -21.94 8.45 0.86
N ASP A 173 -20.78 9.10 1.01
CA ASP A 173 -20.68 10.55 1.07
C ASP A 173 -21.06 11.16 -0.28
N ALA A 174 -20.56 10.63 -1.39
CA ALA A 174 -20.95 11.08 -2.73
C ALA A 174 -22.47 10.95 -3.00
N HIS A 175 -23.12 9.92 -2.44
CA HIS A 175 -24.57 9.76 -2.53
C HIS A 175 -25.34 10.77 -1.64
N ARG A 176 -24.74 11.24 -0.54
CA ARG A 176 -25.37 12.20 0.39
C ARG A 176 -25.12 13.66 0.00
N VAL A 177 -24.08 13.93 -0.78
CA VAL A 177 -23.77 15.25 -1.32
C VAL A 177 -24.66 15.51 -2.54
N ASP A 178 -25.93 15.84 -2.29
CA ASP A 178 -26.85 16.33 -3.31
C ASP A 178 -26.79 17.87 -3.40
N PRO A 179 -26.91 18.47 -4.60
CA PRO A 179 -26.91 19.94 -4.82
C PRO A 179 -28.03 20.74 -4.13
N GLY A 180 -28.80 20.13 -3.23
CA GLY A 180 -29.87 20.77 -2.46
C GLY A 180 -30.20 20.03 -1.15
N ALA A 181 -29.32 19.14 -0.67
CA ALA A 181 -29.54 18.48 0.61
C ALA A 181 -29.41 19.47 1.77
N GLU A 182 -30.53 19.72 2.47
CA GLU A 182 -30.52 20.45 3.72
C GLU A 182 -29.95 19.59 4.85
N MET A 183 -29.35 20.24 5.84
CA MET A 183 -28.83 19.59 7.02
C MET A 183 -29.99 19.00 7.84
N GLU A 184 -29.97 17.70 8.11
CA GLU A 184 -30.95 17.09 9.02
C GLU A 184 -30.70 17.59 10.46
N ASP A 185 -31.75 17.77 11.28
CA ASP A 185 -31.67 18.31 12.65
C ASP A 185 -30.67 17.59 13.59
N HIS A 186 -30.30 16.37 13.25
CA HIS A 186 -29.38 15.55 14.02
C HIS A 186 -27.90 15.72 13.62
N GLN A 187 -27.63 16.29 12.44
CA GLN A 187 -26.29 16.49 11.88
C GLN A 187 -25.63 17.75 12.47
N VAL A 188 -24.30 17.71 12.62
CA VAL A 188 -23.51 18.83 13.14
C VAL A 188 -23.02 19.73 12.01
N MET A 189 -22.78 19.15 10.82
CA MET A 189 -22.35 19.88 9.63
C MET A 189 -23.15 19.44 8.39
N PRO A 190 -23.30 20.31 7.37
CA PRO A 190 -23.91 19.96 6.09
C PRO A 190 -23.17 18.82 5.38
N PRO A 191 -23.87 18.02 4.53
CA PRO A 191 -23.27 16.86 3.84
C PRO A 191 -22.00 17.16 3.03
N LEU A 192 -21.95 18.29 2.31
CA LEU A 192 -20.76 18.71 1.56
C LEU A 192 -19.57 18.99 2.48
N GLN A 193 -19.81 19.60 3.64
CA GLN A 193 -18.77 19.86 4.64
C GLN A 193 -18.31 18.56 5.28
N GLU A 194 -19.23 17.65 5.62
CA GLU A 194 -18.88 16.33 6.15
C GLU A 194 -17.97 15.55 5.20
N ALA A 195 -18.33 15.47 3.92
CA ALA A 195 -17.53 14.80 2.89
C ALA A 195 -16.15 15.44 2.72
N THR A 196 -16.08 16.77 2.77
CA THR A 196 -14.82 17.52 2.68
C THR A 196 -13.91 17.25 3.87
N VAL A 197 -14.45 17.32 5.09
CA VAL A 197 -13.68 17.06 6.31
C VAL A 197 -13.27 15.59 6.38
N GLY A 198 -14.16 14.65 6.02
CA GLY A 198 -13.85 13.22 5.93
C GLY A 198 -12.69 12.94 4.97
N LYS A 199 -12.72 13.54 3.77
CA LYS A 199 -11.60 13.44 2.80
C LYS A 199 -10.33 14.11 3.28
N GLY A 200 -10.43 15.23 4.00
CA GLY A 200 -9.29 15.87 4.64
C GLY A 200 -8.63 14.97 5.69
N VAL A 201 -9.44 14.32 6.54
CA VAL A 201 -8.97 13.36 7.55
C VAL A 201 -8.29 12.16 6.89
N GLU A 202 -8.92 11.55 5.87
CA GLU A 202 -8.28 10.48 5.08
C GLU A 202 -6.93 10.94 4.51
N THR A 203 -6.88 12.13 3.92
CA THR A 203 -5.66 12.64 3.29
C THR A 203 -4.53 12.85 4.31
N VAL A 204 -4.83 13.41 5.48
CA VAL A 204 -3.83 13.73 6.52
C VAL A 204 -3.34 12.49 7.27
N PHE A 205 -4.24 11.58 7.64
CA PHE A 205 -3.89 10.44 8.50
C PHE A 205 -3.46 9.19 7.73
N GLU A 206 -3.80 9.08 6.45
CA GLU A 206 -3.50 7.90 5.64
C GLU A 206 -2.56 8.26 4.48
N VAL A 207 -3.02 9.18 3.63
CA VAL A 207 -2.43 9.32 2.31
C VAL A 207 -1.08 10.05 2.36
N ILE A 208 -0.98 11.16 3.10
CA ILE A 208 0.27 11.94 3.20
C ILE A 208 1.39 11.13 3.87
N PRO A 209 1.21 10.49 5.04
CA PRO A 209 2.26 9.67 5.65
C PRO A 209 2.70 8.51 4.74
N SER A 210 1.74 7.84 4.10
CA SER A 210 2.03 6.75 3.15
C SER A 210 2.86 7.23 1.95
N SER A 211 2.48 8.36 1.34
CA SER A 211 3.23 8.95 0.22
C SER A 211 4.67 9.32 0.61
N VAL A 212 4.89 9.87 1.81
CA VAL A 212 6.24 10.20 2.30
C VAL A 212 7.08 8.94 2.49
N VAL A 213 6.52 7.88 3.08
CA VAL A 213 7.21 6.60 3.27
C VAL A 213 7.53 5.92 1.93
N GLN A 214 6.62 5.95 0.96
CA GLN A 214 6.86 5.42 -0.39
C GLN A 214 8.04 6.12 -1.07
N ILE A 215 8.11 7.44 -1.01
CA ILE A 215 9.22 8.22 -1.59
C ILE A 215 10.51 7.96 -0.82
N PHE A 216 10.45 7.89 0.51
CA PHE A 216 11.59 7.55 1.34
C PHE A 216 12.17 6.17 0.99
N ALA A 217 11.32 5.17 0.78
CA ALA A 217 11.72 3.84 0.35
C ALA A 217 12.39 3.85 -1.05
N ILE A 218 11.87 4.66 -1.99
CA ILE A 218 12.47 4.83 -3.33
C ILE A 218 13.86 5.48 -3.23
N LEU A 219 14.03 6.46 -2.34
CA LEU A 219 15.30 7.18 -2.16
C LEU A 219 16.38 6.31 -1.50
N LEU A 220 16.00 5.40 -0.59
CA LEU A 220 16.94 4.49 0.06
C LEU A 220 17.20 3.19 -0.71
N ALA A 221 16.35 2.85 -1.67
CA ALA A 221 16.50 1.63 -2.45
C ALA A 221 17.77 1.65 -3.33
N LYS A 222 18.62 0.64 -3.15
CA LYS A 222 19.86 0.46 -3.93
C LYS A 222 19.60 0.16 -5.41
N GLU A 223 18.43 -0.42 -5.73
CA GLU A 223 17.94 -0.64 -7.09
C GLU A 223 16.59 0.04 -7.27
N ARG A 224 16.46 0.85 -8.33
CA ARG A 224 15.20 1.56 -8.62
C ARG A 224 14.16 0.59 -9.17
N LYS A 225 13.16 0.26 -8.36
CA LYS A 225 11.97 -0.48 -8.81
C LYS A 225 11.02 0.49 -9.52
N VAL A 226 10.75 0.24 -10.78
CA VAL A 226 9.81 1.04 -11.60
C VAL A 226 8.40 1.01 -10.98
N ASP A 227 8.01 -0.13 -10.41
CA ASP A 227 6.70 -0.33 -9.78
C ASP A 227 6.43 0.65 -8.64
N ALA A 228 7.44 0.95 -7.81
CA ALA A 228 7.30 1.88 -6.68
C ALA A 228 7.10 3.32 -7.18
N SER A 229 7.85 3.74 -8.20
CA SER A 229 7.70 5.07 -8.81
C SER A 229 6.32 5.26 -9.44
N ILE A 230 5.79 4.24 -10.12
CA ILE A 230 4.45 4.29 -10.71
C ILE A 230 3.40 4.40 -9.60
N SER A 231 3.53 3.61 -8.52
CA SER A 231 2.61 3.67 -7.37
C SER A 231 2.56 5.05 -6.74
N THR A 232 3.72 5.69 -6.53
CA THR A 232 3.80 7.07 -6.02
C THR A 232 3.14 8.08 -6.96
N LEU A 233 3.35 7.98 -8.28
CA LEU A 233 2.73 8.88 -9.24
C LEU A 233 1.20 8.73 -9.28
N VAL A 234 0.70 7.50 -9.23
CA VAL A 234 -0.74 7.23 -9.18
C VAL A 234 -1.33 7.81 -7.89
N SER A 235 -0.69 7.57 -6.74
CA SER A 235 -1.13 8.12 -5.45
C SER A 235 -1.17 9.66 -5.47
N ALA A 236 -0.10 10.33 -5.93
CA ALA A 236 -0.07 11.78 -6.07
C ALA A 236 -1.16 12.31 -7.01
N THR A 237 -1.46 11.57 -8.08
CA THR A 237 -2.54 11.93 -9.02
C THR A 237 -3.91 11.81 -8.36
N THR A 238 -4.15 10.75 -7.57
CA THR A 238 -5.39 10.56 -6.81
C THR A 238 -5.60 11.68 -5.78
N ILE A 239 -4.53 12.10 -5.08
CA ILE A 239 -4.60 13.24 -4.14
C ILE A 239 -4.90 14.54 -4.90
N GLY A 240 -4.20 14.79 -6.01
CA GLY A 240 -4.46 15.96 -6.84
C GLY A 240 -5.88 15.99 -7.39
N PHE A 241 -6.44 14.83 -7.74
CA PHE A 241 -7.79 14.69 -8.25
C PHE A 241 -8.83 14.93 -7.17
N THR A 242 -8.66 14.34 -5.98
CA THR A 242 -9.57 14.58 -4.84
C THR A 242 -9.55 16.03 -4.39
N SER A 243 -8.37 16.65 -4.28
CA SER A 243 -8.22 18.08 -3.96
C SER A 243 -8.91 18.99 -4.99
N SER A 244 -8.72 18.70 -6.27
CA SER A 244 -9.36 19.44 -7.37
C SER A 244 -10.88 19.24 -7.39
N MET A 245 -11.35 18.03 -7.13
CA MET A 245 -12.77 17.71 -7.04
C MET A 245 -13.43 18.49 -5.89
N LEU A 246 -12.86 18.46 -4.69
CA LEU A 246 -13.37 19.24 -3.55
C LEU A 246 -13.42 20.74 -3.88
N SER A 247 -12.32 21.29 -4.42
CA SER A 247 -12.28 22.72 -4.79
C SER A 247 -13.33 23.07 -5.85
N TYR A 248 -13.58 22.16 -6.80
CA TYR A 248 -14.60 22.33 -7.83
C TYR A 248 -16.02 22.26 -7.24
N ASP A 249 -16.29 21.33 -6.32
CA ASP A 249 -17.60 21.18 -5.68
C ASP A 249 -17.94 22.41 -4.83
N TRP A 250 -16.96 22.92 -4.08
CA TRP A 250 -17.10 24.17 -3.32
C TRP A 250 -17.29 25.38 -4.23
N ASP A 251 -16.51 25.50 -5.31
CA ASP A 251 -16.66 26.61 -6.25
C ASP A 251 -18.01 26.59 -6.95
N THR A 252 -18.52 25.43 -7.35
CA THR A 252 -19.78 25.32 -8.10
C THR A 252 -21.04 25.36 -7.23
N SER A 253 -20.89 25.23 -5.90
CA SER A 253 -22.03 25.31 -4.98
C SER A 253 -22.67 26.71 -4.95
N PRO A 254 -24.00 26.83 -5.14
CA PRO A 254 -24.68 28.13 -5.14
C PRO A 254 -24.56 28.88 -3.81
N THR A 255 -24.63 28.14 -2.70
CA THR A 255 -24.54 28.69 -1.34
C THR A 255 -23.19 29.33 -1.05
N SER A 256 -22.08 28.67 -1.45
CA SER A 256 -20.74 29.20 -1.25
C SER A 256 -20.45 30.40 -2.16
N ARG A 257 -20.93 30.36 -3.42
CA ARG A 257 -20.85 31.53 -4.34
C ARG A 257 -21.59 32.75 -3.80
N LEU A 258 -22.77 32.55 -3.19
CA LEU A 258 -23.52 33.62 -2.55
C LEU A 258 -22.80 34.16 -1.30
N GLY A 259 -22.22 33.27 -0.48
CA GLY A 259 -21.57 33.65 0.77
C GLY A 259 -20.20 34.33 0.59
N SER A 260 -19.45 34.01 -0.46
CA SER A 260 -18.12 34.58 -0.73
C SER A 260 -17.84 34.74 -2.23
N PRO A 261 -18.48 35.72 -2.89
CA PRO A 261 -18.43 35.88 -4.35
C PRO A 261 -17.07 36.36 -4.90
N LEU A 262 -16.18 36.85 -4.03
CA LEU A 262 -14.81 37.22 -4.40
C LEU A 262 -13.85 36.03 -4.41
N PHE A 263 -14.18 34.96 -3.69
CA PHE A 263 -13.34 33.77 -3.55
C PHE A 263 -13.82 32.62 -4.43
N TYR A 264 -15.14 32.42 -4.51
CA TYR A 264 -15.77 31.42 -5.38
C TYR A 264 -16.31 32.05 -6.66
N GLY A 265 -16.46 31.24 -7.71
CA GLY A 265 -16.82 31.65 -9.07
C GLY A 265 -15.63 31.68 -10.04
N PHE A 266 -14.49 31.07 -9.68
CA PHE A 266 -13.34 31.01 -10.59
C PHE A 266 -13.49 29.94 -11.67
N VAL A 267 -14.38 28.96 -11.48
CA VAL A 267 -14.68 27.95 -12.51
C VAL A 267 -15.61 28.54 -13.58
N PRO A 268 -15.17 28.62 -14.85
CA PRO A 268 -15.94 29.23 -15.92
C PRO A 268 -17.08 28.33 -16.41
N ASP A 269 -18.16 28.93 -16.93
CA ASP A 269 -19.36 28.20 -17.37
C ASP A 269 -19.17 27.42 -18.69
N LYS A 270 -18.24 27.86 -19.54
CA LYS A 270 -17.97 27.21 -20.84
C LYS A 270 -17.32 25.85 -20.63
N ALA A 271 -17.86 24.80 -21.25
CA ALA A 271 -17.41 23.41 -21.06
C ALA A 271 -15.88 23.21 -21.24
N VAL A 272 -15.29 23.80 -22.29
CA VAL A 272 -13.84 23.69 -22.56
C VAL A 272 -13.02 24.44 -21.51
N SER A 273 -13.41 25.67 -21.17
CA SER A 273 -12.72 26.48 -20.16
C SER A 273 -12.82 25.83 -18.77
N ARG A 274 -13.95 25.18 -18.47
CA ARG A 274 -14.17 24.45 -17.22
C ARG A 274 -13.25 23.24 -17.10
N ALA A 275 -13.15 22.45 -18.17
CA ALA A 275 -12.23 21.33 -18.23
C ALA A 275 -10.77 21.78 -18.09
N LEU A 276 -10.38 22.87 -18.77
CA LEU A 276 -9.04 23.45 -18.64
C LEU A 276 -8.75 23.93 -17.22
N CYS A 277 -9.70 24.59 -16.56
CA CYS A 277 -9.59 25.02 -15.16
C CYS A 277 -9.35 23.81 -14.25
N PHE A 278 -10.18 22.77 -14.39
CA PHE A 278 -10.05 21.54 -13.61
C PHE A 278 -8.71 20.81 -13.83
N ILE A 279 -8.26 20.68 -15.09
CA ILE A 279 -6.97 20.08 -15.41
C ILE A 279 -5.81 20.91 -14.82
N SER A 280 -5.93 22.24 -14.83
CA SER A 280 -4.92 23.13 -14.26
C SER A 280 -4.82 22.98 -12.74
N MET A 281 -5.97 22.93 -12.05
CA MET A 281 -6.04 22.64 -10.61
C MET A 281 -5.42 21.28 -10.27
N LEU A 282 -5.72 20.26 -11.08
CA LEU A 282 -5.19 18.91 -10.91
C LEU A 282 -3.67 18.90 -11.06
N ALA A 283 -3.14 19.51 -12.12
CA ALA A 283 -1.72 19.58 -12.38
C ALA A 283 -0.96 20.33 -11.28
N LEU A 284 -1.51 21.46 -10.81
CA LEU A 284 -0.92 22.24 -9.71
C LEU A 284 -0.93 21.44 -8.40
N SER A 285 -2.06 20.80 -8.06
CA SER A 285 -2.20 20.00 -6.85
C SER A 285 -1.25 18.80 -6.88
N PHE A 286 -1.17 18.10 -8.01
CA PHE A 286 -0.24 17.00 -8.23
C PHE A 286 1.22 17.43 -8.03
N ALA A 287 1.63 18.53 -8.65
CA ALA A 287 2.98 19.05 -8.54
C ALA A 287 3.32 19.46 -7.09
N ASN A 288 2.38 20.11 -6.40
CA ASN A 288 2.57 20.54 -5.02
C ASN A 288 2.71 19.35 -4.06
N VAL A 289 1.86 18.34 -4.21
CA VAL A 289 1.91 17.11 -3.40
C VAL A 289 3.24 16.39 -3.60
N LEU A 290 3.71 16.24 -4.84
CA LEU A 290 5.02 15.65 -5.11
C LEU A 290 6.14 16.48 -4.48
N LEU A 291 6.11 17.80 -4.63
CA LEU A 291 7.16 18.68 -4.10
C LEU A 291 7.25 18.58 -2.57
N GLN A 292 6.12 18.64 -1.87
CA GLN A 292 6.08 18.53 -0.41
C GLN A 292 6.51 17.14 0.08
N THR A 293 6.01 16.06 -0.54
CA THR A 293 6.35 14.70 -0.12
C THR A 293 7.81 14.35 -0.39
N PHE A 294 8.41 14.85 -1.50
CA PHE A 294 9.85 14.76 -1.74
C PHE A 294 10.67 15.60 -0.76
N ALA A 295 10.24 16.83 -0.45
CA ALA A 295 10.92 17.67 0.54
C ALA A 295 10.95 16.99 1.91
N CYS A 296 9.80 16.49 2.38
CA CYS A 296 9.70 15.75 3.64
C CYS A 296 10.61 14.51 3.64
N ALA A 297 10.61 13.72 2.57
CA ALA A 297 11.44 12.52 2.49
C ALA A 297 12.95 12.84 2.48
N LEU A 298 13.39 13.87 1.75
CA LEU A 298 14.79 14.30 1.72
C LEU A 298 15.26 14.86 3.07
N LEU A 299 14.42 15.64 3.74
CA LEU A 299 14.71 16.17 5.07
C LEU A 299 14.79 15.03 6.09
N ALA A 300 13.90 14.03 6.01
CA ALA A 300 13.92 12.85 6.87
C ALA A 300 15.23 12.06 6.75
N ILE A 301 15.78 11.92 5.54
CA ILE A 301 17.08 11.26 5.30
C ILE A 301 18.24 12.08 5.86
N THR A 302 18.17 13.41 5.75
CA THR A 302 19.28 14.31 6.14
C THR A 302 19.38 14.44 7.65
N ASN A 303 18.28 14.84 8.31
CA ASN A 303 18.16 14.89 9.75
C ASN A 303 16.69 15.04 10.15
N TRP A 304 16.22 14.17 11.04
CA TRP A 304 14.85 14.23 11.53
C TRP A 304 14.49 15.57 12.20
N LYS A 305 15.47 16.29 12.79
CA LYS A 305 15.24 17.61 13.39
C LYS A 305 14.86 18.67 12.36
N TRP A 306 15.45 18.64 11.16
CA TRP A 306 15.13 19.57 10.08
C TRP A 306 13.72 19.34 9.53
N LEU A 307 13.27 18.08 9.48
CA LEU A 307 11.90 17.74 9.14
C LEU A 307 10.90 18.38 10.12
N LEU A 308 11.16 18.27 11.42
CA LEU A 308 10.29 18.91 12.42
C LEU A 308 10.26 20.43 12.27
N TYR A 309 11.43 21.07 12.07
CA TYR A 309 11.45 22.52 11.84
C TYR A 309 10.66 22.90 10.60
N TYR A 310 10.76 22.16 9.50
CA TYR A 310 9.99 22.40 8.29
C TYR A 310 8.48 22.31 8.53
N LEU A 311 8.01 21.26 9.21
CA LEU A 311 6.58 21.05 9.49
C LEU A 311 6.00 22.10 10.45
N PHE A 312 6.74 22.46 11.51
CA PHE A 312 6.26 23.42 12.51
C PHE A 312 6.48 24.87 12.10
N ALA A 313 7.49 25.18 11.28
CA ALA A 313 7.73 26.56 10.84
C ALA A 313 6.63 27.06 9.90
N ASP A 314 6.19 26.25 8.94
CA ASP A 314 5.11 26.64 8.02
C ASP A 314 3.79 26.86 8.76
N MET A 315 3.44 25.96 9.68
CA MET A 315 2.25 26.13 10.53
C MET A 315 2.39 27.32 11.48
N GLY A 316 3.57 27.50 12.08
CA GLY A 316 3.86 28.63 12.96
C GLY A 316 3.76 29.98 12.26
N LEU A 317 4.24 30.08 11.01
CA LEU A 317 4.09 31.26 10.16
C LEU A 317 2.64 31.50 9.74
N TYR A 318 1.88 30.44 9.47
CA TYR A 318 0.47 30.57 9.10
C TYR A 318 -0.40 31.13 10.25
N PHE A 319 -0.09 30.77 11.49
CA PHE A 319 -0.83 31.23 12.67
C PHE A 319 -0.37 32.58 13.23
N LEU A 320 0.67 33.19 12.65
CA LEU A 320 1.26 34.45 13.09
C LEU A 320 0.81 35.62 12.20
#